data_AF-A0AAW5EL90-F1
#
_entry.id   AF-A0AAW5EL90-F1
#
_cell.length_a   1.000
_cell.length_b   1.000
_cell.length_c   1.000
_cell.angle_alpha   90.00
_cell.angle_beta   90.00
_cell.angle_gamma   90.00
#
_symmetry.space_group_name_H-M   'P 1'
#
loop_
_entity.id
_entity.type
_entity.pdbx_description
1 polymer ?
#
loop_
_entity_poly.entity_id
_entity_poly.type
_entity_poly.pdbx_seq_one_letter_code
_entity_poly.pdbx_strand_id
1 'polypeptide(L)'
;PPINIQNSASRVMGDIISPEHKLWARKFKRLNSLLKENEVLLRIGAYQKGSDKELDEAIAKKEFMQNFLGQNPEESFEFEETIGLLSQIDANVAPSAVQQNINMGSSNATLPNPNLK
;
A
#
# COMPACT_ATOMS: atom_id res chain seq x y z
N PRO A 1 3.82 9.47 -2.62
CA PRO A 1 4.74 10.07 -3.62
C PRO A 1 4.37 9.65 -5.06
N PRO A 2 4.75 10.40 -6.12
CA PRO A 2 4.50 9.98 -7.50
C PRO A 2 5.50 8.90 -7.93
N ILE A 3 5.18 7.63 -7.68
CA ILE A 3 6.06 6.47 -7.96
C ILE A 3 5.47 5.62 -9.08
N ASN A 4 6.31 5.21 -10.03
CA ASN A 4 5.93 4.21 -11.03
C ASN A 4 6.45 2.83 -10.64
N ILE A 5 5.60 2.02 -10.02
CA ILE A 5 5.99 0.70 -9.51
C ILE A 5 6.34 -0.32 -10.59
N GLN A 6 5.87 -0.15 -11.83
CA GLN A 6 6.21 -1.05 -12.94
C GLN A 6 7.65 -0.84 -13.40
N ASN A 7 8.10 0.42 -13.36
CA ASN A 7 9.44 0.80 -13.79
C ASN A 7 10.45 0.85 -12.64
N SER A 8 10.00 0.69 -11.40
CA SER A 8 10.84 0.66 -10.20
C SER A 8 11.17 -0.77 -9.78
N ALA A 9 12.46 -1.08 -9.73
CA ALA A 9 12.98 -2.35 -9.26
C ALA A 9 14.13 -2.13 -8.25
N SER A 10 14.05 -2.80 -7.10
CA SER A 10 15.16 -2.85 -6.14
C SER A 10 15.99 -4.10 -6.41
N ARG A 11 17.31 -3.90 -6.59
CA ARG A 11 18.26 -4.99 -6.90
C ARG A 11 18.53 -5.91 -5.71
N VAL A 12 18.39 -5.38 -4.49
CA VAL A 12 18.69 -6.10 -3.24
C VAL A 12 17.44 -6.69 -2.58
N MET A 13 16.24 -6.32 -3.05
CA MET A 13 14.97 -6.74 -2.46
C MET A 13 14.88 -8.27 -2.35
N GLY A 14 15.41 -9.01 -3.32
CA GLY A 14 15.37 -10.47 -3.30
C GLY A 14 16.12 -11.13 -2.14
N ASP A 15 17.12 -10.43 -1.59
CA ASP A 15 18.05 -10.98 -0.60
C ASP A 15 17.70 -10.58 0.83
N ILE A 16 16.83 -9.59 1.02
CA ILE A 16 16.56 -8.95 2.32
C ILE A 16 15.11 -9.10 2.80
N ILE A 17 14.24 -9.75 2.02
CA ILE A 17 12.82 -9.91 2.37
C ILE A 17 12.44 -11.38 2.60
N SER A 18 11.40 -11.59 3.41
CA SER A 18 10.84 -12.92 3.59
C SER A 18 10.15 -13.45 2.32
N PRO A 19 9.99 -14.78 2.18
CA PRO A 19 9.24 -15.38 1.07
C PRO A 19 7.79 -14.86 0.97
N GLU A 20 7.12 -14.62 2.09
CA GLU A 20 5.75 -14.12 2.18
C GLU A 20 5.66 -12.67 1.68
N HIS A 21 6.57 -11.81 2.14
CA HIS A 21 6.68 -10.43 1.64
C HIS A 21 6.90 -10.44 0.11
N LYS A 22 7.78 -11.31 -0.38
CA LYS A 22 8.01 -11.46 -1.82
C LYS A 22 6.75 -11.87 -2.57
N LEU A 23 5.95 -12.77 -2.01
CA LEU A 23 4.69 -13.22 -2.59
C LEU A 23 3.68 -12.07 -2.68
N TRP A 24 3.48 -11.33 -1.59
CA TRP A 24 2.55 -10.20 -1.55
C TRP A 24 2.97 -9.08 -2.50
N ALA A 25 4.26 -8.74 -2.53
CA ALA A 25 4.79 -7.74 -3.46
C ALA A 25 4.60 -8.14 -4.94
N ARG A 26 4.78 -9.42 -5.27
CA ARG A 26 4.52 -9.94 -6.62
C ARG A 26 3.04 -9.86 -6.98
N LYS A 27 2.15 -10.26 -6.05
CA LYS A 27 0.69 -10.18 -6.23
C LYS A 27 0.25 -8.73 -6.44
N PHE A 28 0.73 -7.81 -5.61
CA PHE A 28 0.47 -6.38 -5.76
C PHE A 28 0.86 -5.86 -7.15
N LYS A 29 2.09 -6.18 -7.60
CA LYS A 29 2.57 -5.77 -8.93
C LYS A 29 1.70 -6.36 -10.05
N ARG A 30 1.32 -7.63 -9.95
CA ARG A 30 0.47 -8.32 -10.93
C ARG A 30 -0.90 -7.67 -11.07
N LEU A 31 -1.59 -7.42 -9.95
CA LEU A 31 -2.89 -6.73 -9.95
C LEU A 31 -2.77 -5.31 -10.51
N ASN A 32 -1.68 -4.59 -10.18
CA ASN A 32 -1.45 -3.25 -10.71
C ASN A 32 -1.24 -3.28 -12.24
N SER A 33 -0.50 -4.27 -12.76
CA SER A 33 -0.32 -4.45 -14.20
C SER A 33 -1.65 -4.70 -14.88
N LEU A 34 -2.50 -5.60 -14.34
CA LEU A 34 -3.82 -5.89 -14.89
C LEU A 34 -4.71 -4.65 -14.97
N LEU A 35 -4.74 -3.83 -13.92
CA LEU A 35 -5.48 -2.57 -13.93
C LEU A 35 -4.98 -1.62 -15.01
N LYS A 36 -3.66 -1.57 -15.22
CA LYS A 36 -3.06 -0.66 -16.20
C LYS A 36 -3.30 -1.13 -17.64
N GLU A 37 -3.14 -2.42 -17.91
CA GLU A 37 -3.40 -3.04 -19.21
C GLU A 37 -4.87 -2.89 -19.63
N ASN A 38 -5.80 -2.97 -18.66
CA ASN A 38 -7.25 -2.89 -18.90
C ASN A 38 -7.85 -1.51 -18.63
N GLU A 39 -7.02 -0.48 -18.42
CA GLU A 39 -7.50 0.86 -18.04
C GLU A 39 -8.50 1.44 -19.05
N VAL A 40 -8.24 1.25 -20.34
CA VAL A 40 -9.10 1.75 -21.42
C VAL A 40 -10.45 1.04 -21.38
N LEU A 41 -10.46 -0.30 -21.30
CA LEU A 41 -11.68 -1.11 -21.25
C LEU A 41 -12.54 -0.78 -20.04
N LEU A 42 -11.91 -0.58 -18.88
CA LEU A 42 -12.59 -0.16 -17.66
C LEU A 42 -13.18 1.24 -17.78
N ARG A 43 -12.44 2.18 -18.38
CA ARG A 43 -12.86 3.58 -18.53
C ARG A 43 -14.05 3.73 -19.47
N ILE A 44 -14.13 2.95 -20.55
CA ILE A 44 -15.25 2.98 -21.49
C ILE A 44 -16.43 2.10 -21.04
N GLY A 45 -16.31 1.41 -19.90
CA GLY A 45 -17.36 0.52 -19.39
C GLY A 45 -17.55 -0.78 -20.19
N ALA A 46 -16.56 -1.18 -20.99
CA ALA A 46 -16.61 -2.41 -21.79
C ALA A 46 -16.21 -3.67 -21.00
N TYR A 47 -15.85 -3.52 -19.74
CA TYR A 47 -15.51 -4.63 -18.85
C TYR A 47 -16.76 -5.32 -18.29
N GLN A 48 -16.78 -6.66 -18.32
CA GLN A 48 -17.83 -7.47 -17.73
C GLN A 48 -17.29 -8.25 -16.53
N LYS A 49 -17.91 -8.05 -15.36
CA LYS A 49 -17.58 -8.77 -14.13
C LYS A 49 -17.72 -10.29 -14.33
N GLY A 50 -16.77 -11.08 -13.82
CA GLY A 50 -16.76 -12.54 -13.92
C GLY A 50 -16.14 -13.10 -15.19
N SER A 51 -15.75 -12.25 -16.15
CA SER A 51 -15.01 -12.66 -17.36
C SER A 51 -13.56 -13.03 -17.07
N ASP A 52 -12.95 -12.36 -16.10
CA ASP A 52 -11.58 -12.59 -15.64
C ASP A 52 -11.55 -12.37 -14.12
N LYS A 53 -11.37 -13.49 -13.39
CA LYS A 53 -11.33 -13.50 -11.93
C LYS A 53 -10.17 -12.70 -11.35
N GLU A 54 -9.04 -12.65 -12.06
CA GLU A 54 -7.86 -11.93 -11.59
C GLU A 54 -8.03 -10.42 -11.80
N LEU A 55 -8.65 -10.03 -12.91
CA LEU A 55 -9.05 -8.64 -13.15
C LEU A 55 -10.17 -8.19 -12.20
N ASP A 56 -11.15 -9.07 -11.89
CA ASP A 56 -12.17 -8.82 -10.87
C ASP A 56 -11.52 -8.51 -9.51
N GLU A 57 -10.53 -9.32 -9.10
CA GLU A 57 -9.76 -9.12 -7.86
C GLU A 57 -8.97 -7.80 -7.92
N ALA A 58 -8.31 -7.51 -9.04
CA ALA A 58 -7.55 -6.29 -9.23
C ALA A 58 -8.43 -5.04 -9.09
N ILE A 59 -9.63 -5.06 -9.68
CA ILE A 59 -10.62 -3.98 -9.57
C ILE A 59 -11.10 -3.84 -8.13
N ALA A 60 -11.41 -4.94 -7.45
CA ALA A 60 -11.84 -4.92 -6.05
C ALA A 60 -10.76 -4.38 -5.10
N LYS A 61 -9.47 -4.59 -5.40
CA LYS A 61 -8.33 -4.12 -4.60
C LYS A 61 -7.79 -2.75 -5.03
N LYS A 62 -8.34 -2.15 -6.09
CA LYS A 62 -7.83 -0.90 -6.67
C LYS A 62 -7.73 0.24 -5.65
N GLU A 63 -8.77 0.49 -4.87
CA GLU A 63 -8.78 1.57 -3.87
C GLU A 63 -7.73 1.34 -2.78
N PHE A 64 -7.64 0.10 -2.27
CA PHE A 64 -6.61 -0.30 -1.31
C PHE A 64 -5.20 -0.03 -1.86
N MET A 65 -4.93 -0.42 -3.11
CA MET A 65 -3.63 -0.24 -3.73
C MET A 65 -3.28 1.23 -3.96
N GLN A 66 -4.27 2.06 -4.31
CA GLN A 66 -4.07 3.51 -4.44
C GLN A 66 -3.70 4.14 -3.10
N ASN A 67 -4.40 3.77 -2.03
CA ASN A 67 -4.12 4.25 -0.68
C ASN A 67 -2.76 3.76 -0.17
N PHE A 68 -2.37 2.52 -0.50
CA PHE A 68 -1.06 1.98 -0.12
C PHE A 68 0.12 2.70 -0.81
N LEU A 69 -0.05 3.19 -2.04
CA LEU A 69 0.98 3.96 -2.75
C LEU A 69 0.96 5.46 -2.42
N GLY A 70 -0.19 5.96 -1.96
CA GLY A 70 -0.36 7.30 -1.43
C GLY A 70 0.25 7.43 -0.04
N GLN A 71 0.92 8.54 0.21
CA GLN A 71 1.46 8.87 1.54
C GLN A 71 1.55 10.39 1.63
N ASN A 72 1.02 10.97 2.71
CA ASN A 72 1.17 12.38 3.02
C ASN A 72 2.59 12.69 3.49
N PRO A 73 3.13 13.89 3.23
CA PRO A 73 4.48 14.25 3.65
C PRO A 73 4.74 14.15 5.16
N GLU A 74 3.68 14.29 5.97
CA GLU A 74 3.72 14.23 7.43
C GLU A 74 3.51 12.81 7.98
N GLU A 75 3.17 11.84 7.13
CA GLU A 75 2.96 10.44 7.51
C GLU A 75 4.29 9.67 7.49
N SER A 76 4.48 8.83 8.50
CA SER A 76 5.55 7.84 8.55
C SER A 76 4.94 6.49 8.93
N PHE A 77 5.51 5.42 8.38
CA PHE A 77 5.08 4.05 8.65
C PHE A 77 6.28 3.25 9.08
N GLU A 78 6.12 2.45 10.14
CA GLU A 78 7.13 1.46 10.51
C GLU A 78 7.12 0.29 9.51
N PHE A 79 8.22 -0.46 9.48
CA PHE A 79 8.37 -1.56 8.53
C PHE A 79 7.31 -2.64 8.75
N GLU A 80 7.10 -3.06 10.00
CA GLU A 80 6.15 -4.10 10.38
C GLU A 80 4.71 -3.70 10.05
N GLU A 81 4.36 -2.43 10.23
CA GLU A 81 3.05 -1.87 9.86
C GLU A 81 2.86 -1.95 8.34
N THR A 82 3.86 -1.52 7.58
CA THR A 82 3.84 -1.55 6.10
C THR A 82 3.70 -2.98 5.58
N ILE A 83 4.36 -3.96 6.21
CA ILE A 83 4.24 -5.37 5.86
C ILE A 83 2.85 -5.91 6.17
N GLY A 84 2.29 -5.57 7.34
CA GLY A 84 0.93 -5.95 7.72
C GLY A 84 -0.14 -5.32 6.82
N LEU A 85 0.10 -4.12 6.31
CA LEU A 85 -0.73 -3.52 5.27
C LEU A 85 -0.59 -4.28 3.96
N LEU A 86 0.63 -4.52 3.49
CA LEU A 86 0.89 -5.21 2.22
C LEU A 86 0.29 -6.62 2.19
N SER A 87 0.29 -7.34 3.31
CA SER A 87 -0.26 -8.70 3.38
C SER A 87 -1.76 -8.76 3.08
N GLN A 88 -2.51 -7.67 3.30
CA GLN A 88 -3.94 -7.56 3.00
C GLN A 88 -4.25 -7.57 1.49
N ILE A 89 -3.22 -7.49 0.64
CA ILE A 89 -3.38 -7.75 -0.80
C ILE A 89 -3.87 -9.18 -1.06
N ASP A 90 -3.55 -10.11 -0.16
CA ASP A 90 -4.00 -11.48 -0.27
C ASP A 90 -5.26 -11.72 0.56
N ALA A 91 -6.28 -12.33 -0.04
CA ALA A 91 -7.60 -12.53 0.57
C ALA A 91 -7.60 -13.58 1.69
N ASN A 92 -6.54 -14.40 1.77
CA ASN A 92 -6.40 -15.48 2.75
C ASN A 92 -5.63 -15.07 4.00
N VAL A 93 -5.10 -13.85 4.06
CA VAL A 93 -4.43 -13.35 5.25
C VAL A 93 -5.51 -12.76 6.16
N ALA A 94 -5.77 -13.42 7.29
CA ALA A 94 -6.60 -12.86 8.35
C ALA A 94 -6.03 -11.49 8.74
N PRO A 95 -6.86 -10.48 9.03
CA PRO A 95 -6.38 -9.19 9.50
C PRO A 95 -5.64 -9.45 10.81
N SER A 96 -4.31 -9.56 10.73
CA SER A 96 -3.48 -9.51 11.91
C SER A 96 -3.74 -8.15 12.52
N ALA A 97 -4.21 -8.16 13.76
CA ALA A 97 -4.60 -6.96 14.48
C ALA A 97 -3.39 -6.01 14.55
N VAL A 98 -3.28 -5.12 13.57
CA VAL A 98 -2.55 -3.87 13.72
C VAL A 98 -3.46 -3.04 14.63
N GLN A 99 -3.26 -3.26 15.92
CA GLN A 99 -3.94 -2.55 16.99
C GLN A 99 -3.83 -1.06 16.69
N GLN A 100 -4.96 -0.37 16.74
CA GLN A 100 -5.06 1.07 16.60
C GLN A 100 -4.14 1.77 17.60
N ASN A 101 -2.98 2.23 17.14
CA ASN A 101 -2.22 3.31 17.75
C ASN A 101 -2.19 4.48 16.77
N ILE A 102 -3.39 4.97 16.46
CA ILE A 102 -3.60 6.40 16.19
C ILE A 102 -3.14 7.17 17.42
N ASN A 103 -1.85 7.44 17.51
CA ASN A 103 -1.33 8.40 18.46
C ASN A 103 -1.74 9.77 17.94
N MET A 104 -2.97 10.17 18.26
CA MET A 104 -3.41 11.55 18.34
C MET A 104 -2.54 12.23 19.40
N GLY A 105 -1.32 12.62 19.01
CA GLY A 105 -0.44 13.47 19.78
C GLY A 105 -0.95 14.91 19.78
N SER A 106 -2.11 15.14 20.41
CA SER A 106 -2.43 16.46 20.93
C SER A 106 -1.85 16.57 22.33
N SER A 107 -0.80 17.36 22.52
CA SER A 107 -0.78 18.42 23.54
C SER A 107 0.62 19.04 23.74
N ASN A 108 0.62 20.37 23.64
CA ASN A 108 1.37 21.31 24.47
C ASN A 108 2.91 21.21 24.56
N ALA A 109 3.59 21.93 23.67
CA ALA A 109 4.81 22.63 24.05
C ALA A 109 4.47 24.06 24.51
N THR A 110 3.96 24.17 25.73
CA THR A 110 4.15 25.38 26.55
C THR A 110 5.65 25.53 26.74
N LEU A 111 6.27 26.59 26.23
CA LEU A 111 7.64 26.98 26.59
C LEU A 111 7.58 27.81 27.89
N PRO A 112 8.18 27.39 29.00
CA PRO A 112 8.49 28.30 30.09
C PRO A 112 9.97 28.71 30.06
N ASN A 113 10.19 30.00 29.80
CA ASN A 113 11.11 30.89 30.54
C ASN A 113 12.65 30.63 30.40
N PRO A 114 13.54 31.40 31.06
CA PRO A 114 13.74 32.86 31.18
C PRO A 114 15.14 33.31 30.63
N ASN A 115 15.32 34.61 30.34
CA ASN A 115 16.54 35.45 30.38
C ASN A 115 17.96 34.87 30.11
N LEU A 116 18.74 35.57 29.26
CA LEU A 116 20.19 35.91 29.32
C LEU A 116 20.70 36.08 27.86
N LYS A 117 21.11 37.22 27.32
CA LYS A 117 21.52 38.56 27.77
C LYS A 117 21.03 39.60 26.77
#